data_AF-A0A6B3CFF5-F1
#
_entry.id   AF-A0A6B3CFF5-F1
#
_cell.length_a   1.000
_cell.length_b   1.000
_cell.length_c   1.000
_cell.angle_alpha   90.00
_cell.angle_beta   90.00
_cell.angle_gamma   90.00
#
_symmetry.space_group_name_H-M   'P 1'
#
loop_
_entity.id
_entity.type
_entity.pdbx_description
1 polymer ?
#
loop_
_entity_poly.entity_id
_entity_poly.type
_entity_poly.pdbx_seq_one_letter_code
_entity_poly.pdbx_strand_id
1 'polypeptide(L)' 'MTSRLNPYLSFDGDARQAMEFYEEVFGGTLALNTFGESGMPDPAYADKIMHAMLETPSGFTLMAADTPPGME' A
#
# COMPACT_ATOMS: atom_id res chain seq x y z
N MET A 1 9.64 13.98 21.00
CA MET A 1 9.22 13.24 19.80
C MET A 1 7.71 13.09 19.87
N THR A 2 7.00 13.62 18.88
CA THR A 2 5.56 13.37 18.74
C THR A 2 5.40 12.00 18.08
N SER A 3 4.52 11.15 18.60
CA SER A 3 4.20 9.86 17.98
C SER A 3 3.60 10.07 16.59
N ARG A 4 4.05 9.31 15.59
CA ARG A 4 3.47 9.31 14.23
C ARG A 4 2.61 8.06 14.08
N LEU A 5 1.32 8.26 13.80
CA LEU A 5 0.39 7.17 13.54
C LEU A 5 0.49 6.78 12.06
N ASN A 6 0.82 5.51 11.80
CA ASN A 6 0.92 4.93 10.47
C ASN A 6 -0.01 3.71 10.40
N PRO A 7 -1.34 3.88 10.18
CA PRO A 7 -2.23 2.75 10.02
C PRO A 7 -1.79 1.89 8.84
N TYR A 8 -1.93 0.58 9.00
CA TYR A 8 -1.65 -0.40 7.95
C TYR A 8 -2.96 -1.05 7.52
N LEU A 9 -3.39 -0.74 6.31
CA LEU A 9 -4.64 -1.20 5.74
C LEU A 9 -4.40 -2.47 4.91
N SER A 10 -5.34 -3.42 5.00
CA SER A 10 -5.34 -4.64 4.19
C SER A 10 -6.50 -4.58 3.20
N PHE A 11 -6.22 -4.95 1.96
CA PHE A 11 -7.15 -4.90 0.85
C PHE A 11 -7.27 -6.27 0.18
N ASP A 12 -8.39 -6.52 -0.48
CA ASP A 12 -8.63 -7.75 -1.25
C ASP A 12 -8.25 -7.53 -2.73
N GLY A 13 -6.98 -7.19 -2.94
CA GLY A 13 -6.41 -7.11 -4.27
C GLY A 13 -6.58 -5.77 -5.00
N ASP A 14 -7.12 -4.75 -4.34
CA ASP A 14 -7.36 -3.40 -4.85
C ASP A 14 -6.53 -2.30 -4.13
N ALA A 15 -5.50 -2.68 -3.36
CA ALA A 15 -4.65 -1.73 -2.62
C ALA A 15 -4.04 -0.64 -3.51
N ARG A 16 -3.62 -0.98 -4.74
CA ARG A 16 -3.08 0.00 -5.70
C ARG A 16 -4.10 1.09 -5.99
N GLN A 17 -5.30 0.69 -6.40
CA GLN A 17 -6.36 1.63 -6.79
C GLN A 17 -6.81 2.47 -5.59
N ALA A 18 -6.91 1.87 -4.41
CA ALA A 18 -7.26 2.59 -3.18
C ALA A 18 -6.19 3.63 -2.82
N MET A 19 -4.91 3.27 -2.89
CA MET A 19 -3.82 4.17 -2.52
C MET A 19 -3.61 5.29 -3.54
N GLU A 20 -3.76 5.02 -4.83
CA GLU A 20 -3.75 6.04 -5.89
C GLU A 20 -4.92 7.02 -5.69
N PHE A 21 -6.11 6.53 -5.36
CA PHE A 21 -7.24 7.41 -5.00
C PHE A 21 -6.95 8.25 -3.74
N TYR A 22 -6.34 7.68 -2.71
CA TYR A 22 -5.96 8.44 -1.52
C TYR A 22 -4.90 9.50 -1.81
N GLU A 23 -3.95 9.22 -2.71
CA GLU A 23 -3.00 10.22 -3.20
C GLU A 23 -3.73 11.35 -3.95
N GLU A 24 -4.70 11.06 -4.81
CA GLU A 24 -5.50 12.10 -5.49
C GLU A 24 -6.25 13.01 -4.51
N VAL A 25 -6.79 12.43 -3.43
CA VAL A 25 -7.60 13.16 -2.43
C VAL A 25 -6.73 13.94 -1.45
N PHE A 26 -5.67 13.33 -0.92
CA PHE A 26 -4.84 13.92 0.14
C PHE A 26 -3.57 14.60 -0.38
N GLY A 27 -3.18 14.33 -1.62
CA GLY A 27 -1.88 14.68 -2.18
C GLY A 27 -0.73 13.95 -1.48
N GLY A 28 0.49 14.31 -1.86
CA GLY A 28 1.71 13.81 -1.22
C GLY A 28 2.55 12.96 -2.15
N THR A 29 3.30 12.03 -1.55
CA THR A 29 4.17 11.11 -2.28
C THR A 29 3.71 9.68 -2.01
N LEU A 30 3.28 8.99 -3.07
CA LEU A 30 2.92 7.58 -3.03
C LEU A 30 4.09 6.71 -3.50
N ALA A 31 4.45 5.72 -2.69
CA ALA A 31 5.35 4.63 -3.05
C ALA A 31 4.58 3.31 -3.06
N LEU A 32 4.76 2.51 -4.11
CA LEU A 32 4.10 1.22 -4.31
C LEU A 32 5.15 0.16 -4.62
N ASN A 33 5.21 -0.87 -3.79
CA ASN A 33 6.07 -2.03 -3.97
C ASN A 33 5.20 -3.27 -4.17
N THR A 34 5.45 -3.97 -5.25
CA THR A 34 4.70 -5.16 -5.64
C THR A 34 5.33 -6.44 -5.07
N PHE A 35 4.53 -7.52 -5.02
CA PHE A 35 5.06 -8.84 -4.70
C PHE A 35 6.06 -9.34 -5.77
N GLY A 36 5.88 -8.98 -7.04
CA GLY A 36 6.78 -9.34 -8.13
C GLY A 36 8.19 -8.78 -7.96
N GLU A 37 8.31 -7.52 -7.54
CA GLU A 37 9.60 -6.89 -7.22
C GLU A 37 10.32 -7.56 -6.04
N SER A 38 9.57 -8.25 -5.18
CA SER A 38 10.06 -8.95 -4.00
C SER A 38 10.39 -10.44 -4.26
N GLY A 39 10.25 -10.89 -5.51
CA GLY A 39 10.58 -12.25 -5.92
C GLY A 39 9.45 -13.26 -5.73
N MET A 40 8.19 -12.83 -5.64
CA MET A 40 7.04 -13.73 -5.56
C MET A 40 6.96 -14.61 -6.83
N PRO A 41 7.02 -15.94 -6.70
CA PRO A 41 7.09 -16.84 -7.86
C PRO A 41 5.74 -17.03 -8.57
N ASP A 42 4.63 -16.76 -7.88
CA ASP A 42 3.30 -16.87 -8.46
C ASP A 42 2.95 -15.61 -9.26
N PRO A 43 2.81 -15.71 -10.60
CA PRO A 43 2.52 -14.56 -11.45
C PRO A 43 1.14 -13.94 -11.16
N ALA A 44 0.21 -14.68 -10.53
CA ALA A 44 -1.10 -14.14 -10.17
C ALA A 44 -1.00 -13.00 -9.14
N TYR A 45 0.09 -12.96 -8.37
CA TYR A 45 0.34 -11.94 -7.35
C TYR A 45 1.38 -10.91 -7.77
N ALA A 46 2.03 -11.07 -8.94
CA ALA A 46 3.16 -10.24 -9.32
C ALA A 46 2.86 -8.73 -9.27
N ASP A 47 1.66 -8.32 -9.70
CA ASP A 47 1.23 -6.91 -9.73
C ASP A 47 0.54 -6.43 -8.44
N LYS A 48 0.26 -7.34 -7.50
CA LYS A 48 -0.38 -7.03 -6.23
C LYS A 48 0.59 -6.26 -5.33
N ILE A 49 0.05 -5.39 -4.50
CA ILE A 49 0.83 -4.53 -3.60
C ILE A 49 1.25 -5.32 -2.37
N MET A 50 2.56 -5.45 -2.16
CA MET A 50 3.13 -5.99 -0.93
C MET A 50 3.27 -4.89 0.14
N HIS A 51 3.75 -3.71 -0.26
CA HIS A 51 3.84 -2.55 0.60
C HIS A 51 3.54 -1.27 -0.19
N ALA A 52 2.55 -0.51 0.25
CA ALA A 52 2.31 0.86 -0.17
C ALA A 52 2.53 1.82 0.99
N MET A 53 3.05 3.01 0.69
CA MET A 53 3.24 4.10 1.63
C MET A 53 2.84 5.42 0.98
N LEU A 54 1.88 6.13 1.57
CA LEU A 54 1.51 7.49 1.20
C LEU A 54 1.92 8.44 2.32
N GLU A 55 2.83 9.37 2.04
CA GLU A 55 3.18 10.46 2.95
C GLU A 55 2.47 11.75 2.52
N THR A 56 1.56 12.24 3.37
CA THR A 56 0.72 13.40 3.05
C THR A 56 1.34 14.71 3.55
N PRO A 57 1.04 15.86 2.91
CA PRO A 57 1.46 17.18 3.38
C PRO A 57 0.88 17.55 4.76
N SER A 58 -0.23 16.93 5.16
CA SER A 58 -0.88 17.12 6.46
C SER A 58 -0.16 16.41 7.61
N GLY A 59 0.95 15.71 7.33
CA GLY A 59 1.84 15.13 8.34
C GLY A 59 1.49 13.71 8.79
N PHE A 60 0.47 13.09 8.21
CA PHE A 60 0.13 11.68 8.45
C PHE A 60 0.60 10.78 7.30
N THR A 61 0.82 9.51 7.63
CA THR A 61 1.22 8.47 6.67
C THR A 61 0.17 7.38 6.63
N LEU A 62 -0.19 6.90 5.45
CA LEU A 62 -1.00 5.71 5.27
C LEU A 62 -0.12 4.59 4.71
N MET A 63 -0.26 3.39 5.26
CA MET A 63 0.37 2.18 4.74
C MET A 63 -0.70 1.19 4.29
N ALA A 64 -0.41 0.41 3.25
CA ALA A 64 -1.34 -0.61 2.79
C ALA A 64 -0.65 -1.81 2.14
N ALA A 65 -1.37 -2.92 2.04
CA ALA A 65 -1.03 -4.08 1.21
C ALA A 65 -2.29 -4.79 0.73
N ASP A 66 -2.13 -5.56 -0.33
CA ASP A 66 -3.07 -6.62 -0.68
C ASP A 66 -2.82 -7.84 0.21
N THR A 67 -3.91 -8.51 0.60
CA THR A 67 -3.85 -9.74 1.38
C THR A 67 -3.14 -10.83 0.57
N PRO A 68 -2.10 -11.49 1.14
CA PRO A 68 -1.41 -12.57 0.46
C PRO A 68 -2.29 -13.83 0.36
N PRO A 69 -1.99 -14.75 -0.57
CA PRO A 69 -2.74 -15.99 -0.75
C PRO A 69 -2.91 -16.76 0.56
N GLY A 70 -4.15 -17.14 0.88
CA GLY A 70 -4.47 -18.00 2.03
C GLY A 70 -4.60 -17.29 3.40
N MET A 71 -4.71 -15.96 3.41
CA MET A 71 -4.99 -15.16 4.61
C MET A 71 -6.37 -14.47 4.61
N GLU A 72 -7.31 -14.89 3.75
CA GLU A 72 -8.70 -14.41 3.77
C GLU A 72 -9.50 -14.87 5.00
#